data_AF-A0A2X3G9L8-F1
#
_entry.id   AF-A0A2X3G9L8-F1
#
_cell.length_a   1.000
_cell.length_b   1.000
_cell.length_c   1.000
_cell.angle_alpha   90.00
_cell.angle_beta   90.00
_cell.angle_gamma   90.00
#
_symmetry.space_group_name_H-M   'P 1'
#
loop_
_entity.id
_entity.type
_entity.pdbx_description
1 polymer ?
#
loop_
_entity_poly.entity_id
_entity_poly.type
_entity_poly.pdbx_seq_one_letter_code
_entity_poly.pdbx_strand_id
1 'polypeptide(L)'
;MGVSAISMIGDSYAQNQKELKQYYQQVAEQGNALWRGIALTRDDCLRRDVIKALICNFQLDIAAVEAQWDVDFASYFAEDLKLLAPLAHDGLVAVDDKVIQVTAKGRLLIRNICMCFDAYLRQKARMQQFSRVI
;
A
#
# COMPACT_ATOMS: atom_id res chain seq x y z
N MET A 1 19.43 -4.62 -15.90
CA MET A 1 18.95 -3.91 -14.68
C MET A 1 20.13 -3.24 -14.00
N GLY A 2 19.92 -2.30 -13.09
CA GLY A 2 21.00 -1.49 -12.49
C GLY A 2 21.00 -1.51 -10.96
N VAL A 3 21.92 -0.72 -10.40
CA VAL A 3 21.98 -0.40 -8.97
C VAL A 3 20.63 0.13 -8.49
N SER A 4 20.21 -0.25 -7.28
CA SER A 4 18.96 0.11 -6.60
C SER A 4 17.63 -0.27 -7.28
N ALA A 5 17.67 -0.86 -8.49
CA ALA A 5 16.49 -1.26 -9.24
C ALA A 5 15.57 -2.16 -8.41
N ILE A 6 14.27 -1.90 -8.50
CA ILE A 6 13.21 -2.69 -7.85
C ILE A 6 12.45 -3.44 -8.94
N SER A 7 12.28 -4.74 -8.73
CA SER A 7 11.46 -5.63 -9.53
C SER A 7 10.20 -6.00 -8.76
N MET A 8 9.08 -6.12 -9.46
CA MET A 8 7.87 -6.75 -8.97
C MET A 8 7.64 -8.01 -9.82
N ILE A 9 7.72 -9.19 -9.22
CA ILE A 9 7.58 -10.48 -9.92
C ILE A 9 6.64 -11.35 -9.09
N GLY A 10 5.49 -11.70 -9.68
CA GLY A 10 4.38 -12.28 -8.91
C GLY A 10 4.00 -11.40 -7.72
N ASP A 11 3.72 -12.02 -6.58
CA ASP A 11 3.44 -11.33 -5.32
C ASP A 11 4.71 -11.10 -4.51
N SER A 12 5.76 -10.61 -5.16
CA SER A 12 7.03 -10.33 -4.50
C SER A 12 7.69 -9.08 -5.06
N TYR A 13 8.31 -8.31 -4.16
CA TYR A 13 9.24 -7.25 -4.53
C TYR A 13 10.66 -7.72 -4.27
N ALA A 14 11.55 -7.42 -5.21
CA ALA A 14 12.98 -7.67 -5.10
C ALA A 14 13.73 -6.39 -5.43
N GLN A 15 14.77 -6.08 -4.65
CA GLN A 15 15.60 -4.91 -4.87
C GLN A 15 17.05 -5.33 -5.04
N ASN A 16 17.70 -4.76 -6.06
CA ASN A 16 19.13 -4.89 -6.25
C ASN A 16 19.93 -4.10 -5.19
N GLN A 17 21.21 -4.40 -5.06
CA GLN A 17 22.14 -3.63 -4.22
C GLN A 17 22.00 -2.13 -4.46
N LYS A 18 21.84 -1.38 -3.37
CA LYS A 18 21.73 0.09 -3.40
C LYS A 18 23.09 0.77 -3.55
N GLU A 19 24.15 0.11 -3.11
CA GLU A 19 25.52 0.64 -3.18
C GLU A 19 26.21 0.13 -4.44
N LEU A 20 26.74 1.06 -5.23
CA LEU A 20 27.30 0.76 -6.54
C LEU A 20 28.47 -0.23 -6.49
N LYS A 21 29.33 -0.12 -5.46
CA LYS A 21 30.45 -1.04 -5.25
C LYS A 21 29.96 -2.47 -4.99
N GLN A 22 28.99 -2.63 -4.09
CA GLN A 22 28.41 -3.93 -3.76
C GLN A 22 27.66 -4.53 -4.96
N TYR A 23 26.97 -3.68 -5.74
CA TYR A 23 26.31 -4.07 -6.96
C TYR A 23 27.29 -4.72 -7.96
N TYR A 24 28.36 -4.01 -8.33
CA TYR A 24 29.32 -4.55 -9.30
C TYR A 24 30.00 -5.82 -8.81
N GLN A 25 30.38 -5.84 -7.53
CA GLN A 25 30.98 -7.03 -6.93
C GLN A 25 30.05 -8.24 -7.02
N GLN A 26 28.80 -8.09 -6.57
CA GLN A 26 27.85 -9.20 -6.54
C GLN A 26 27.47 -9.67 -7.96
N VAL A 27 27.33 -8.76 -8.93
CA VAL A 27 27.10 -9.13 -10.33
C VAL A 27 28.28 -9.95 -10.88
N ALA A 28 29.51 -9.54 -10.59
CA ALA A 28 30.70 -10.26 -11.07
C ALA A 28 30.81 -11.66 -10.43
N GLU A 29 30.45 -11.81 -9.15
CA GLU A 29 30.58 -13.06 -8.40
C GLU A 29 29.39 -14.03 -8.61
N GLN A 30 28.17 -13.52 -8.73
CA GLN A 30 26.92 -14.30 -8.67
C GLN A 30 26.02 -14.15 -9.91
N GLY A 31 26.39 -13.28 -10.86
CA GLY A 31 25.61 -12.98 -12.06
C GLY A 31 24.34 -12.15 -11.80
N ASN A 32 24.06 -11.75 -10.56
CA ASN A 32 22.93 -10.92 -10.17
C ASN A 32 23.30 -10.03 -8.97
N ALA A 33 22.44 -9.05 -8.66
CA ALA A 33 22.68 -8.11 -7.56
C ALA A 33 21.55 -8.12 -6.52
N LEU A 34 20.83 -9.23 -6.35
CA LEU A 34 19.70 -9.29 -5.43
C LEU A 34 20.18 -9.01 -4.00
N TRP A 35 19.66 -7.95 -3.39
CA TRP A 35 20.03 -7.55 -2.03
C TRP A 35 18.97 -7.96 -1.01
N ARG A 36 17.72 -7.62 -1.30
CA ARG A 36 16.59 -7.90 -0.42
C ARG A 36 15.31 -8.05 -1.22
N GLY A 37 14.34 -8.73 -0.64
CA GLY A 37 13.01 -8.80 -1.17
C GLY A 37 11.98 -9.03 -0.07
N ILE A 38 10.73 -8.93 -0.45
CA ILE A 38 9.59 -9.26 0.39
C ILE A 38 8.60 -10.04 -0.46
N ALA A 39 8.18 -11.20 0.04
CA ALA A 39 7.00 -11.88 -0.46
C ALA A 39 5.78 -11.23 0.20
N LEU A 40 4.81 -10.85 -0.61
CA LEU A 40 3.59 -10.21 -0.17
C LEU A 40 2.64 -11.27 0.36
N THR A 41 2.06 -10.98 1.52
CA THR A 41 0.94 -11.75 2.04
C THR A 41 -0.33 -11.47 1.23
N ARG A 42 -1.37 -12.29 1.43
CA ARG A 42 -2.69 -12.04 0.84
C ARG A 42 -3.22 -10.64 1.23
N ASP A 43 -3.03 -10.21 2.47
CA ASP A 43 -3.43 -8.87 2.93
C ASP A 43 -2.65 -7.78 2.20
N ASP A 44 -1.34 -7.94 2.03
CA ASP A 44 -0.51 -6.98 1.31
C ASP A 44 -0.96 -6.81 -0.15
N CYS A 45 -1.29 -7.90 -0.84
CA CYS A 45 -1.76 -7.85 -2.22
C CYS A 45 -3.14 -7.20 -2.33
N LEU A 46 -4.07 -7.53 -1.43
CA LEU A 46 -5.39 -6.94 -1.38
C LEU A 46 -5.31 -5.42 -1.16
N ARG A 47 -4.53 -5.00 -0.15
CA ARG A 47 -4.30 -3.58 0.16
C ARG A 47 -3.58 -2.85 -0.98
N ARG A 48 -2.60 -3.49 -1.62
CA ARG A 48 -1.92 -2.97 -2.81
C ARG A 48 -2.92 -2.66 -3.92
N ASP A 49 -3.85 -3.58 -4.20
CA ASP A 49 -4.82 -3.41 -5.27
C ASP A 49 -5.82 -2.28 -4.95
N VAL A 50 -6.30 -2.21 -3.71
CA VAL A 50 -7.14 -1.10 -3.22
C VAL A 50 -6.43 0.25 -3.36
N ILE A 51 -5.19 0.35 -2.87
CA ILE A 51 -4.39 1.58 -2.96
C ILE A 51 -4.12 1.95 -4.42
N LYS A 52 -3.81 0.97 -5.28
CA LYS A 52 -3.56 1.19 -6.70
C LYS A 52 -4.80 1.73 -7.41
N ALA A 53 -5.98 1.17 -7.13
CA ALA A 53 -7.24 1.67 -7.69
C ALA A 53 -7.50 3.13 -7.28
N LEU A 54 -7.32 3.46 -5.99
CA LEU A 54 -7.51 4.82 -5.49
C LEU A 54 -6.50 5.81 -6.09
N ILE A 55 -5.22 5.44 -6.22
CA ILE A 55 -4.19 6.33 -6.78
C ILE A 55 -4.37 6.54 -8.28
N CYS A 56 -4.62 5.47 -9.04
CA CYS A 56 -4.65 5.54 -10.50
C CYS A 56 -5.99 6.03 -11.03
N ASN A 57 -7.09 5.57 -10.44
CA ASN A 57 -8.43 5.79 -10.96
C ASN A 57 -9.22 6.82 -10.14
N PHE A 58 -8.72 7.21 -8.96
CA PHE A 58 -9.44 8.06 -8.01
C PHE A 58 -10.81 7.48 -7.59
N GLN A 59 -10.99 6.18 -7.75
CA GLN A 59 -12.22 5.46 -7.49
C GLN A 59 -11.90 4.00 -7.14
N LEU A 60 -12.67 3.43 -6.23
CA LEU A 60 -12.66 2.01 -5.88
C LEU A 60 -14.08 1.45 -5.98
N ASP A 61 -14.26 0.37 -6.73
CA ASP A 61 -15.49 -0.42 -6.76
C ASP A 61 -15.39 -1.51 -5.69
N ILE A 62 -16.30 -1.48 -4.71
CA ILE A 62 -16.28 -2.39 -3.57
C ILE A 62 -16.61 -3.81 -4.02
N ALA A 63 -17.64 -3.99 -4.84
CA ALA A 63 -18.06 -5.32 -5.29
C ALA A 63 -16.98 -6.01 -6.12
N ALA A 64 -16.21 -5.25 -6.91
CA ALA A 64 -15.06 -5.79 -7.64
C ALA A 64 -13.96 -6.32 -6.71
N VAL A 65 -13.68 -5.61 -5.61
CA VAL A 65 -12.70 -6.04 -4.61
C VAL A 65 -13.18 -7.29 -3.87
N GLU A 66 -14.44 -7.29 -3.43
CA GLU A 66 -15.05 -8.43 -2.73
C GLU A 66 -15.04 -9.69 -3.60
N ALA A 67 -15.41 -9.58 -4.87
CA ALA A 67 -15.40 -10.70 -5.81
C ALA A 67 -13.99 -11.21 -6.13
N GLN A 68 -13.01 -10.31 -6.29
CA GLN A 68 -11.62 -10.70 -6.60
C GLN A 68 -10.97 -11.39 -5.40
N TRP A 69 -11.23 -10.91 -4.19
CA TRP A 69 -10.51 -11.34 -3.00
C TRP A 69 -11.30 -12.29 -2.12
N ASP A 70 -12.59 -12.50 -2.34
CA ASP A 70 -13.47 -13.30 -1.46
C ASP A 70 -13.44 -12.77 -0.02
N VAL A 71 -13.88 -11.53 0.15
CA VAL A 71 -13.96 -10.81 1.44
C VAL A 71 -15.26 -10.01 1.52
N ASP A 72 -15.73 -9.77 2.74
CA ASP A 72 -16.72 -8.71 3.02
C ASP A 72 -15.95 -7.41 3.30
N PHE A 73 -16.07 -6.42 2.42
CA PHE A 73 -15.22 -5.23 2.44
C PHE A 73 -15.45 -4.39 3.70
N ALA A 74 -16.72 -4.21 4.09
CA ALA A 74 -17.09 -3.42 5.25
C ALA A 74 -16.50 -4.00 6.56
N SER A 75 -16.54 -5.33 6.73
CA SER A 75 -15.93 -5.99 7.88
C SER A 75 -14.40 -6.02 7.80
N TYR A 76 -13.83 -6.35 6.63
CA TYR A 76 -12.38 -6.48 6.45
C TYR A 76 -11.65 -5.15 6.67
N PHE A 77 -12.22 -4.05 6.16
CA PHE A 77 -11.66 -2.70 6.24
C PHE A 77 -12.33 -1.83 7.31
N ALA A 78 -13.01 -2.42 8.31
CA ALA A 78 -13.76 -1.66 9.31
C ALA A 78 -12.92 -0.60 10.05
N GLU A 79 -11.67 -0.91 10.39
CA GLU A 79 -10.76 0.07 10.99
C GLU A 79 -10.30 1.15 10.00
N ASP A 80 -10.04 0.76 8.75
CA ASP A 80 -9.59 1.64 7.67
C ASP A 80 -10.68 2.66 7.30
N LEU A 81 -11.94 2.20 7.25
CA LEU A 81 -13.12 3.04 7.02
C LEU A 81 -13.33 4.05 8.15
N LYS A 82 -13.04 3.68 9.41
CA LYS A 82 -13.05 4.65 10.53
C LYS A 82 -11.99 5.74 10.37
N LEU A 83 -10.80 5.40 9.86
CA LEU A 83 -9.77 6.38 9.56
C LEU A 83 -10.12 7.24 8.35
N LEU A 84 -10.90 6.71 7.41
CA LEU A 84 -11.36 7.41 6.21
C LEU A 84 -12.49 8.40 6.49
N ALA A 85 -13.35 8.11 7.48
CA ALA A 85 -14.51 8.92 7.87
C ALA A 85 -14.22 10.44 8.06
N PRO A 86 -13.17 10.88 8.77
CA PRO A 86 -12.85 12.32 8.88
C PRO A 86 -12.50 12.95 7.52
N LEU A 87 -11.79 12.22 6.65
CA LEU A 87 -11.47 12.71 5.29
C LEU A 87 -12.74 12.80 4.43
N ALA A 88 -13.70 11.90 4.66
CA ALA A 88 -15.00 11.96 4.01
C ALA A 88 -15.81 13.18 4.50
N HIS A 89 -15.81 13.44 5.80
CA HIS A 89 -16.42 14.63 6.39
C HIS A 89 -15.84 15.94 5.82
N ASP A 90 -14.52 15.99 5.58
CA ASP A 90 -13.84 17.13 4.96
C ASP A 90 -14.08 17.27 3.44
N GLY A 91 -14.89 16.37 2.87
CA GLY A 91 -15.24 16.33 1.45
C GLY A 91 -14.09 15.90 0.53
N LEU A 92 -13.10 15.18 1.05
CA LEU A 92 -11.96 14.67 0.27
C LEU A 92 -12.31 13.36 -0.45
N VAL A 93 -13.23 12.60 0.12
CA VAL A 93 -13.69 11.33 -0.43
C VAL A 93 -15.19 11.18 -0.16
N ALA A 94 -15.93 10.66 -1.13
CA ALA A 94 -17.29 10.20 -0.93
C ALA A 94 -17.25 8.67 -0.78
N VAL A 95 -17.93 8.16 0.25
CA VAL A 95 -17.97 6.74 0.57
C VAL A 95 -19.44 6.34 0.61
N ASP A 96 -19.81 5.36 -0.21
CA ASP A 96 -21.09 4.67 -0.14
C ASP A 96 -20.87 3.15 -0.11
N ASP A 97 -21.96 2.37 -0.08
CA ASP A 97 -21.91 0.90 0.04
C ASP A 97 -21.32 0.20 -1.19
N LYS A 98 -21.15 0.90 -2.32
CA LYS A 98 -20.69 0.33 -3.59
C LYS A 98 -19.37 0.91 -4.05
N VAL A 99 -19.10 2.18 -3.77
CA VAL A 99 -17.98 2.92 -4.33
C VAL A 99 -17.34 3.83 -3.29
N ILE A 100 -16.00 3.88 -3.33
CA ILE A 100 -15.22 4.95 -2.70
C ILE A 100 -14.71 5.87 -3.81
N GLN A 101 -15.19 7.11 -3.82
CA GLN A 101 -14.88 8.10 -4.86
C GLN A 101 -14.04 9.24 -4.28
N VAL A 102 -12.82 9.41 -4.78
CA VAL A 102 -11.99 10.56 -4.41
C VAL A 102 -12.51 11.81 -5.12
N THR A 103 -12.77 12.87 -4.35
CA THR A 103 -13.28 14.14 -4.90
C THR A 103 -12.16 14.93 -5.56
N ALA A 104 -12.50 15.96 -6.35
CA ALA A 104 -11.50 16.85 -6.95
C ALA A 104 -10.53 17.46 -5.92
N LYS A 105 -11.06 17.87 -4.75
CA LYS A 105 -10.26 18.37 -3.60
C LYS A 105 -9.37 17.26 -3.02
N GLY A 106 -9.91 16.05 -2.90
CA GLY A 106 -9.18 14.88 -2.38
C GLY A 106 -8.02 14.41 -3.26
N ARG A 107 -8.04 14.65 -4.57
CA ARG A 107 -6.94 14.24 -5.48
C ARG A 107 -5.59 14.83 -5.08
N LEU A 108 -5.57 16.06 -4.57
CA LEU A 108 -4.36 16.71 -4.07
C LEU A 108 -3.82 16.05 -2.78
N LEU A 109 -4.68 15.36 -2.05
CA LEU A 109 -4.39 14.68 -0.79
C LEU A 109 -4.51 13.15 -0.92
N ILE A 110 -4.37 12.62 -2.13
CA ILE A 110 -4.59 11.19 -2.41
C ILE A 110 -3.70 10.28 -1.55
N ARG A 111 -2.48 10.73 -1.22
CA ARG A 111 -1.59 9.99 -0.31
C ARG A 111 -2.21 9.81 1.08
N ASN A 112 -2.83 10.86 1.63
CA ASN A 112 -3.48 10.79 2.95
C ASN A 112 -4.66 9.82 2.94
N ILE A 113 -5.42 9.79 1.84
CA ILE A 113 -6.52 8.83 1.64
C ILE A 113 -5.98 7.40 1.59
N CYS A 114 -4.92 7.15 0.83
CA CYS A 114 -4.34 5.81 0.69
C CYS A 114 -3.68 5.32 1.98
N MET A 115 -3.14 6.22 2.80
CA MET A 115 -2.58 5.88 4.12
C MET A 115 -3.61 5.27 5.07
N CYS A 116 -4.91 5.53 4.90
CA CYS A 116 -5.97 4.88 5.68
C CYS A 116 -5.96 3.36 5.50
N PHE A 117 -5.55 2.88 4.31
CA PHE A 117 -5.51 1.46 3.92
C PHE A 117 -4.12 0.81 4.09
N ASP A 118 -3.11 1.55 4.57
CA ASP A 118 -1.75 1.04 4.80
C ASP A 118 -1.61 0.47 6.23
N ALA A 119 -1.54 -0.85 6.33
CA ALA A 119 -1.43 -1.56 7.61
C ALA A 119 -0.09 -1.31 8.33
N TYR A 120 1.02 -1.17 7.60
CA TYR A 120 2.35 -0.99 8.19
C TYR A 120 2.49 0.39 8.82
N LEU A 121 1.95 1.44 8.18
CA LEU A 121 1.92 2.78 8.76
C LEU A 121 1.13 2.80 10.07
N ARG A 122 -0.01 2.09 10.11
CA ARG A 122 -0.80 1.94 11.34
C ARG A 122 -0.03 1.23 12.44
N GLN A 123 0.61 0.11 12.12
CA GLN A 123 1.40 -0.65 13.07
C GLN A 123 2.55 0.19 13.64
N LYS A 124 3.23 0.94 12.78
CA LYS A 124 4.32 1.85 13.19
C LYS A 124 3.82 2.97 14.11
N ALA A 125 2.67 3.59 13.80
CA ALA A 125 2.07 4.61 14.64
C ALA A 125 1.70 4.05 16.03
N ARG A 126 1.10 2.86 16.09
CA ARG A 126 0.80 2.17 17.36
C ARG A 126 2.06 1.93 18.19
N MET A 127 3.13 1.40 17.59
CA MET A 127 4.41 1.17 18.30
C MET A 127 5.03 2.46 18.86
N GLN A 128 4.97 3.57 18.11
CA GLN A 128 5.50 4.85 18.57
C GLN A 128 4.70 5.45 19.74
N GLN A 129 3.37 5.21 19.80
CA GLN A 129 2.53 5.66 20.90
C GLN A 129 2.85 4.92 22.22
N PHE A 130 3.24 3.65 22.16
CA PHE A 130 3.63 2.86 23.34
C PHE A 130 5.09 3.08 23.78
N SER A 131 5.93 3.72 22.94
CA SER A 131 7.34 4.00 23.26
C SER A 131 7.56 5.21 24.19
N ARG A 132 6.49 5.86 24.68
CA ARG A 132 6.54 6.98 25.64
C ARG A 132 6.35 6.53 27.10
N VAL A 133 7.05 5.48 27.50
CA VAL A 133 7.23 5.12 28.91
C VAL A 133 8.73 4.93 29.16
N ILE A 134 9.38 6.01 29.59
CA ILE A 134 10.46 6.19 30.59
C ILE A 134 10.62 7.70 30.78
#